data_AF-A0A6G1Q6J1-F1
#
_entry.id   AF-A0A6G1Q6J1-F1
#
_cell.length_a   1.000
_cell.length_b   1.000
_cell.length_c   1.000
_cell.angle_alpha   90.00
_cell.angle_beta   90.00
_cell.angle_gamma   90.00
#
_symmetry.space_group_name_H-M   'P 1'
#
loop_
_entity.id
_entity.type
_entity.pdbx_description
1 polymer ?
#
loop_
_entity_poly.entity_id
_entity_poly.type
_entity_poly.pdbx_seq_one_letter_code
_entity_poly.pdbx_strand_id
1 'polypeptide(L)'
;MALIHSQSQECVKSELDLFAIPYTQTSIEKATYVEIPPLSAITPHGPLEFYISSNGEDYLDLNNTNLYTRVKITNPDGSDL
;
A
#
# COMPACT_ATOMS: atom_id res chain seq x y z
N MET A 1 7.08 21.70 -11.48
CA MET A 1 5.67 21.40 -11.12
C MET A 1 4.98 22.66 -10.63
N ALA A 2 3.64 22.67 -10.63
CA ALA A 2 2.85 23.81 -10.15
C ALA A 2 2.19 23.45 -8.81
N LEU A 3 2.13 24.42 -7.91
CA LEU A 3 1.36 24.31 -6.67
C LEU A 3 -0.13 24.23 -7.01
N ILE A 4 -0.89 23.42 -6.27
CA ILE A 4 -2.35 23.32 -6.46
C ILE A 4 -3.02 24.65 -6.07
N HIS A 5 -2.44 25.37 -5.12
CA HIS A 5 -2.88 26.69 -4.68
C HIS A 5 -1.68 27.63 -4.50
N SER A 6 -1.83 28.92 -4.81
CA SER A 6 -0.75 29.92 -4.79
C SER A 6 -0.08 30.11 -3.42
N GLN A 7 -0.77 29.76 -2.34
CA GLN A 7 -0.27 29.81 -0.95
C GLN A 7 0.08 28.44 -0.38
N SER A 8 -0.12 27.36 -1.15
CA SER A 8 0.29 26.02 -0.74
C SER A 8 1.81 25.94 -0.73
N GLN A 9 2.39 25.24 0.24
CA GLN A 9 3.82 24.93 0.23
C GLN A 9 4.06 23.49 -0.20
N GLU A 10 5.28 23.18 -0.62
CA GLU A 10 5.69 21.83 -0.97
C GLU A 10 5.91 20.99 0.30
N CYS A 11 5.50 19.73 0.30
CA CYS A 11 5.77 18.78 1.39
C CYS A 11 5.87 17.36 0.86
N VAL A 12 6.48 16.44 1.61
CA VAL A 12 6.63 15.02 1.21
C VAL A 12 5.41 14.16 1.60
N LYS A 13 4.69 14.50 2.68
CA LYS A 13 3.46 13.79 3.10
C LYS A 13 2.64 14.69 4.04
N SER A 14 1.43 15.07 3.63
CA SER A 14 0.62 16.14 4.26
C SER A 14 -0.42 15.68 5.29
N GLU A 15 -0.44 14.39 5.62
CA GLU A 15 -1.62 13.70 6.18
C GLU A 15 -2.04 14.13 7.61
N LEU A 16 -1.29 14.98 8.31
CA LEU A 16 -1.51 15.27 9.73
C LEU A 16 -2.02 16.68 10.06
N ASP A 17 -2.05 17.61 9.11
CA ASP A 17 -2.51 18.99 9.36
C ASP A 17 -3.90 19.24 8.76
N LEU A 18 -4.90 19.28 9.64
CA LEU A 18 -6.31 19.40 9.29
C LEU A 18 -6.78 20.85 9.10
N PHE A 19 -6.00 21.85 9.53
CA PHE A 19 -6.46 23.25 9.61
C PHE A 19 -5.61 24.22 8.79
N ALA A 20 -4.39 23.84 8.42
CA ALA A 20 -3.60 24.61 7.45
C ALA A 20 -4.13 24.43 6.02
N ILE A 21 -3.72 25.35 5.15
CA ILE A 21 -3.90 25.18 3.70
C ILE A 21 -3.15 23.90 3.31
N PRO A 22 -3.80 22.93 2.63
CA PRO A 22 -3.16 21.69 2.24
C PRO A 22 -1.87 21.95 1.45
N TYR A 23 -0.80 21.32 1.90
CA TYR A 23 0.47 21.30 1.20
C TYR A 23 0.33 20.54 -0.13
N THR A 24 1.06 20.98 -1.15
CA THR A 24 1.11 20.31 -2.44
C THR A 24 2.24 19.28 -2.40
N GLN A 25 1.91 18.00 -2.59
CA GLN A 25 2.93 16.97 -2.74
C GLN A 25 3.57 17.06 -4.14
N THR A 26 4.84 17.42 -4.19
CA THR A 26 5.66 17.54 -5.40
C THR A 26 6.74 16.46 -5.52
N SER A 27 7.02 15.69 -4.47
CA SER A 27 8.12 14.72 -4.46
C SER A 27 7.74 13.35 -5.05
N ILE A 28 6.47 12.94 -4.98
CA ILE A 28 5.99 11.70 -5.60
C ILE A 28 5.49 12.03 -7.00
N GLU A 29 6.21 11.61 -8.03
CA GLU A 29 5.84 11.83 -9.44
C GLU A 29 4.87 10.77 -9.95
N LYS A 30 4.98 9.54 -9.45
CA LYS A 30 4.18 8.38 -9.85
C LYS A 30 4.06 7.40 -8.68
N ALA A 31 2.92 6.74 -8.59
CA ALA A 31 2.71 5.56 -7.76
C ALA A 31 2.10 4.46 -8.63
N THR A 32 2.46 3.21 -8.37
CA THR A 32 1.89 2.05 -9.05
C THR A 32 1.69 0.92 -8.06
N TYR A 33 0.69 0.07 -8.32
CA TYR A 33 0.55 -1.21 -7.64
C TYR A 33 1.24 -2.30 -8.45
N VAL A 34 1.89 -3.23 -7.75
CA VAL A 34 2.50 -4.43 -8.34
C VAL A 34 1.95 -5.63 -7.60
N GLU A 35 1.44 -6.60 -8.34
CA GLU A 35 0.98 -7.86 -7.77
C GLU A 35 2.16 -8.83 -7.63
N ILE A 36 2.38 -9.31 -6.40
CA ILE A 36 3.46 -10.25 -6.08
C ILE A 36 2.82 -11.55 -5.56
N PRO A 37 2.94 -12.67 -6.28
CA PRO A 37 2.44 -13.95 -5.79
C PRO A 37 3.34 -14.48 -4.65
N PRO A 38 2.81 -15.33 -3.77
CA PRO A 38 3.63 -15.99 -2.75
C PRO A 38 4.65 -16.93 -3.41
N LEU A 39 5.83 -17.01 -2.83
CA LEU A 39 6.87 -17.99 -3.18
C LEU A 39 6.51 -19.38 -2.66
N SER A 40 5.89 -19.45 -1.48
CA SER A 40 5.54 -20.70 -0.83
C SER A 40 4.15 -21.18 -1.24
N ALA A 41 3.99 -22.51 -1.33
CA ALA A 41 2.67 -23.11 -1.43
C ALA A 41 1.89 -22.90 -0.12
N ILE A 42 0.58 -22.76 -0.22
CA ILE A 42 -0.30 -22.62 0.95
C ILE A 42 -0.29 -23.95 1.72
N THR A 43 0.18 -23.93 2.96
CA THR A 43 0.17 -25.08 3.86
C THR A 43 -0.47 -24.71 5.20
N PRO A 44 -1.05 -25.66 5.95
CA PRO A 44 -1.78 -25.34 7.18
C PRO A 44 -0.94 -24.66 8.28
N HIS A 45 0.38 -24.88 8.27
CA HIS A 45 1.28 -24.44 9.35
C HIS A 45 2.55 -23.74 8.84
N GLY A 46 2.68 -23.54 7.53
CA GLY A 46 3.84 -22.88 6.95
C GLY A 46 3.61 -21.38 6.74
N PRO A 47 4.68 -20.57 6.77
CA PRO A 47 4.58 -19.15 6.46
C PRO A 47 4.25 -18.92 4.98
N LEU A 48 3.50 -17.85 4.70
CA LEU A 48 3.41 -17.27 3.35
C LEU A 48 4.59 -16.33 3.16
N GLU A 49 5.45 -16.66 2.20
CA GLU A 49 6.65 -15.89 1.90
C GLU A 49 6.45 -15.12 0.60
N PHE A 50 6.79 -13.83 0.61
CA PHE A 50 6.75 -12.95 -0.55
C PHE A 50 8.13 -12.36 -0.76
N TYR A 51 8.54 -12.25 -2.02
CA TYR A 51 9.79 -11.59 -2.39
C TYR A 51 9.49 -10.28 -3.10
N ILE A 52 9.80 -9.17 -2.43
CA ILE A 52 9.64 -7.82 -2.95
C ILE A 52 11.01 -7.34 -3.43
N SER A 53 11.25 -7.41 -4.74
CA SER A 53 12.50 -6.92 -5.33
C SER A 53 12.49 -5.39 -5.38
N SER A 54 13.52 -4.76 -4.84
CA SER A 54 13.78 -3.35 -5.14
C SER A 54 14.38 -3.24 -6.54
N ASN A 55 13.94 -2.24 -7.31
CA ASN A 55 14.55 -1.86 -8.57
C ASN A 55 15.56 -0.70 -8.43
N GLY A 56 15.79 -0.21 -7.20
CA GLY A 56 16.71 0.90 -6.92
C GLY A 56 16.18 2.30 -7.28
N GLU A 57 15.02 2.39 -7.91
CA GLU A 57 14.40 3.65 -8.35
C GLU A 57 13.11 3.97 -7.59
N ASP A 58 12.32 2.93 -7.28
CA ASP A 58 11.05 3.06 -6.59
C ASP A 58 11.16 2.80 -5.08
N TYR A 59 10.38 3.57 -4.32
CA TYR A 59 10.21 3.35 -2.88
C TYR A 59 8.96 2.50 -2.62
N LEU A 60 9.03 1.64 -1.61
CA LEU A 60 7.89 0.87 -1.13
C LEU A 60 7.02 1.73 -0.20
N ASP A 61 5.76 1.93 -0.57
CA ASP A 61 4.77 2.56 0.31
C ASP A 61 4.13 1.51 1.23
N LEU A 62 4.64 1.42 2.46
CA LEU A 62 4.16 0.47 3.47
C LEU A 62 2.70 0.73 3.88
N ASN A 63 2.23 1.98 3.87
CA ASN A 63 0.83 2.28 4.21
C ASN A 63 -0.14 1.75 3.15
N ASN A 64 0.31 1.65 1.90
CA ASN A 64 -0.47 1.18 0.77
C ASN A 64 -0.10 -0.24 0.32
N THR A 65 0.47 -1.04 1.23
CA THR A 65 0.74 -2.46 0.99
C THR A 65 -0.43 -3.31 1.49
N ASN A 66 -1.12 -4.00 0.59
CA ASN A 66 -2.30 -4.80 0.90
C ASN A 66 -2.05 -6.30 0.62
N LEU A 67 -2.56 -7.17 1.51
CA LEU A 67 -2.58 -8.61 1.27
C LEU A 67 -3.90 -9.00 0.58
N TYR A 68 -3.82 -9.38 -0.68
CA TYR A 68 -4.97 -9.92 -1.40
C TYR A 68 -5.25 -11.35 -0.96
N THR A 69 -6.45 -11.61 -0.42
CA THR A 69 -6.88 -12.94 0.00
C THR A 69 -8.24 -13.31 -0.58
N ARG A 70 -8.39 -14.57 -0.96
CA ARG A 70 -9.69 -15.16 -1.31
C ARG A 70 -10.06 -16.15 -0.23
N VAL A 71 -10.98 -15.76 0.65
CA VAL A 71 -11.41 -16.56 1.79
C VAL A 71 -12.86 -17.00 1.64
N LYS A 72 -13.21 -18.13 2.25
CA LYS A 72 -14.59 -18.57 2.45
C LYS A 72 -14.90 -18.43 3.94
N ILE A 73 -16.00 -17.77 4.26
CA ILE A 73 -16.51 -17.68 5.63
C ILE A 73 -17.39 -18.90 5.87
N THR A 74 -17.16 -19.60 6.97
CA THR A 74 -17.88 -20.82 7.35
C THR A 74 -18.31 -20.76 8.80
N ASN A 75 -19.27 -21.62 9.17
CA ASN A 75 -19.56 -21.93 10.57
C ASN A 75 -18.35 -22.61 11.26
N PRO A 76 -18.34 -22.73 12.61
CA PRO A 76 -17.27 -23.41 13.35
C PRO A 76 -17.08 -24.89 12.96
N ASP A 77 -18.13 -25.53 12.44
CA ASP A 77 -18.10 -26.91 11.94
C ASP A 77 -17.66 -27.02 10.46
N GLY A 78 -17.35 -25.89 9.81
CA GLY A 78 -16.92 -25.82 8.42
C GLY A 78 -18.05 -25.82 7.40
N SER A 79 -19.31 -25.85 7.83
CA SER A 79 -20.47 -25.71 6.93
C SER A 79 -20.61 -24.28 6.38
N ASP A 80 -21.34 -24.15 5.27
CA ASP A 80 -21.66 -22.85 4.69
C ASP A 80 -22.44 -22.00 5.69
N LEU A 81 -22.09 -20.71 5.75
CA LEU A 81 -22.75 -19.73 6.61
C LEU A 81 -24.21 -19.52 6.18
#